data_AF-A0A2S8P2J4-F1
#
_entry.id   AF-A0A2S8P2J4-F1
#
_cell.length_a   1.000
_cell.length_b   1.000
_cell.length_c   1.000
_cell.angle_alpha   90.00
_cell.angle_beta   90.00
_cell.angle_gamma   90.00
#
_symmetry.space_group_name_H-M   'P 1'
#
loop_
_entity.id
_entity.type
_entity.pdbx_description
1 polymer ?
#
loop_
_entity_poly.entity_id
_entity_poly.type
_entity_poly.pdbx_seq_one_letter_code
_entity_poly.pdbx_strand_id
1 'polypeptide(L)'
;MILLGKEMDKCMEILNVTLNPSDRSGNNSLSNGNLTNNFSSTPTQNANIRATHGRLSGKWYWEVKLNSGGIYVVVGISNMIRSISSNVESDPNTRTFVVGYKYPEGVPYGTAIAVNDVIGVALDLDNGTLEFYKNGVSMGVSHTNIKDLGEVYPFFRIANTVSSNITVNFGASSFQYEIPKRYYSFDARQVNFSNKILLSSGGNHYSLLKDFTDEDKSFVPILTASVDKSGIKTSASSSTDNAWKAFIKSTAWQSGTTTGWLRIQFPSKVLIGGFSMMGWANTSQNASKIVFRGSNDGVNWTVLDTFQSISWMISTRKYFIIKNEAQYSYFEFSDLASGANLTMSDIELYRRELNNVLIRTPAPIEELNYIKYGMEEVKFENIIKVNSLIKENTEMTSGKIFKHTIDMSKRRVDKITLG
;
A
#
# COMPACT_ATOMS: atom_id res chain seq x y z
N MET A 1 14.72 -30.48 -9.10
CA MET A 1 15.56 -29.42 -9.67
C MET A 1 14.63 -28.32 -10.13
N ILE A 2 14.33 -27.37 -9.24
CA ILE A 2 13.46 -26.22 -9.52
C ILE A 2 14.38 -25.01 -9.42
N LEU A 3 14.56 -24.34 -10.56
CA LEU A 3 15.33 -23.10 -10.68
C LEU A 3 14.69 -22.04 -9.78
N LEU A 4 15.33 -21.75 -8.65
CA LEU A 4 15.11 -20.50 -7.93
C LEU A 4 15.65 -19.38 -8.82
N GLY A 5 14.72 -18.64 -9.43
CA GLY A 5 15.02 -17.42 -10.15
C GLY A 5 15.77 -16.47 -9.22
N LYS A 6 16.95 -16.04 -9.68
CA LYS A 6 17.61 -14.82 -9.22
C LYS A 6 16.63 -13.66 -9.41
N GLU A 7 15.88 -13.30 -8.37
CA GLU A 7 15.49 -11.90 -8.21
C GLU A 7 16.72 -11.18 -7.67
N MET A 8 17.45 -10.62 -8.62
CA MET A 8 18.55 -9.69 -8.44
C MET A 8 18.02 -8.50 -7.63
N ASP A 9 18.57 -8.26 -6.44
CA ASP A 9 18.45 -6.99 -5.71
C ASP A 9 18.80 -5.84 -6.66
N LYS A 10 17.80 -5.23 -7.29
CA LYS A 10 17.96 -3.93 -7.94
C LYS A 10 17.98 -2.90 -6.81
N CYS A 11 19.17 -2.53 -6.36
CA CYS A 11 19.35 -1.24 -5.70
C CYS A 11 18.65 -0.17 -6.56
N MET A 12 17.76 0.60 -5.94
CA MET A 12 17.03 1.68 -6.61
C MET A 12 18.06 2.72 -7.10
N GLU A 13 18.16 2.89 -8.42
CA GLU A 13 19.13 3.81 -9.01
C GLU A 13 18.71 5.26 -8.78
N ILE A 14 19.63 6.04 -8.18
CA ILE A 14 19.50 7.50 -8.06
C ILE A 14 19.71 8.12 -9.44
N LEU A 15 18.74 8.91 -9.90
CA LEU A 15 18.75 9.52 -11.23
C LEU A 15 18.96 11.04 -11.16
N ASN A 16 19.54 11.61 -12.21
CA ASN A 16 19.55 13.07 -12.42
C ASN A 16 18.34 13.46 -13.28
N VAL A 17 17.18 13.60 -12.64
CA VAL A 17 15.93 13.95 -13.34
C VAL A 17 15.80 15.46 -13.48
N THR A 18 15.54 15.92 -14.69
CA THR A 18 15.29 17.32 -15.04
C THR A 18 14.19 17.40 -16.10
N LEU A 19 13.73 18.61 -16.44
CA LEU A 19 12.88 18.82 -17.60
C LEU A 19 13.69 18.59 -18.88
N ASN A 20 13.16 17.81 -19.82
CA ASN A 20 13.90 17.36 -20.98
C ASN A 20 13.94 18.44 -22.08
N PRO A 21 15.11 19.04 -22.39
CA PRO A 21 15.22 20.06 -23.43
C PRO A 21 14.94 19.52 -24.84
N SER A 22 15.06 18.21 -25.03
CA SER A 22 14.86 17.52 -26.32
C SER A 22 13.46 16.97 -26.50
N ASP A 23 12.64 16.92 -25.44
CA ASP A 23 11.28 16.36 -25.47
C ASP A 23 10.26 17.38 -24.96
N ARG A 24 10.14 18.44 -25.77
CA ARG A 24 9.30 19.61 -25.51
C ARG A 24 8.74 20.16 -26.82
N SER A 25 7.62 20.89 -26.74
CA SER A 25 7.05 21.63 -27.86
C SER A 25 6.64 23.03 -27.44
N GLY A 26 6.67 24.00 -28.36
CA GLY A 26 6.34 25.40 -28.09
C GLY A 26 7.39 26.13 -27.25
N ASN A 27 6.99 27.27 -26.68
CA ASN A 27 7.88 28.28 -26.10
C ASN A 27 8.33 27.99 -24.67
N ASN A 28 8.95 26.84 -24.47
CA ASN A 28 9.64 26.52 -23.21
C ASN A 28 11.00 27.26 -23.18
N SER A 29 11.38 27.84 -22.05
CA SER A 29 12.73 28.36 -21.84
C SER A 29 13.24 27.88 -20.49
N LEU A 30 14.21 26.97 -20.52
CA LEU A 30 14.64 26.23 -19.32
C LEU A 30 15.77 26.95 -18.60
N SER A 31 15.70 27.01 -17.27
CA SER A 31 16.74 27.56 -16.39
C SER A 31 16.90 26.72 -15.13
N ASN A 32 17.79 27.14 -14.22
CA ASN A 32 18.05 26.46 -12.94
C ASN A 32 18.37 24.97 -13.12
N GLY A 33 19.34 24.65 -13.97
CA GLY A 33 19.70 23.26 -14.28
C GLY A 33 18.57 22.46 -14.94
N ASN A 34 17.72 23.12 -15.75
CA ASN A 34 16.53 22.56 -16.37
C ASN A 34 15.46 22.09 -15.36
N LEU A 35 15.39 22.71 -14.17
CA LEU A 35 14.31 22.49 -13.20
C LEU A 35 13.25 23.58 -13.24
N THR A 36 13.47 24.66 -13.99
CA THR A 36 12.51 25.77 -14.13
C THR A 36 12.18 25.99 -15.59
N ASN A 37 10.89 26.10 -15.90
CA ASN A 37 10.39 26.43 -17.23
C ASN A 37 9.79 27.84 -17.23
N ASN A 38 10.42 28.73 -17.99
CA ASN A 38 10.01 30.11 -18.21
C ASN A 38 9.23 30.19 -19.52
N PHE A 39 7.92 29.96 -19.45
CA PHE A 39 7.07 30.08 -20.62
C PHE A 39 6.91 31.55 -21.01
N SER A 40 7.16 31.84 -22.28
CA SER A 40 6.90 33.13 -22.90
C SER A 40 5.60 33.08 -23.69
N SER A 41 4.61 33.89 -23.30
CA SER A 41 3.30 33.87 -23.96
C SER A 41 3.39 34.37 -25.40
N THR A 42 2.85 33.58 -26.32
CA THR A 42 2.48 34.01 -27.67
C THR A 42 1.04 33.58 -27.97
N PRO A 43 0.30 34.28 -28.86
CA PRO A 43 -1.13 34.01 -29.07
C PRO A 43 -1.49 32.61 -29.58
N THR A 44 -0.51 31.81 -30.03
CA THR A 44 -0.76 30.59 -30.83
C THR A 44 -0.06 29.33 -30.33
N GLN A 45 0.71 29.37 -29.23
CA GLN A 45 1.54 28.23 -28.83
C GLN A 45 1.46 27.89 -27.34
N ASN A 46 1.07 26.65 -27.07
CA ASN A 46 1.20 26.00 -25.77
C ASN A 46 2.62 25.46 -25.60
N ALA A 47 3.11 25.38 -24.37
CA ALA A 47 4.42 24.83 -24.06
C ALA A 47 4.29 23.49 -23.33
N ASN A 48 4.53 22.39 -24.05
CA ASN A 48 4.52 21.03 -23.47
C ASN A 48 5.95 20.57 -23.18
N ILE A 49 6.15 19.77 -22.14
CA ILE A 49 7.45 19.19 -21.81
C ILE A 49 7.31 17.92 -20.96
N ARG A 50 8.13 16.90 -21.23
CA ARG A 50 8.33 15.72 -20.36
C ARG A 50 9.62 15.86 -19.55
N ALA A 51 9.72 15.15 -18.43
CA ALA A 51 10.98 14.96 -17.72
C ALA A 51 11.93 14.02 -18.49
N THR A 52 13.22 14.01 -18.12
CA THR A 52 14.26 13.20 -18.79
C THR A 52 14.13 11.70 -18.56
N HIS A 53 13.42 11.26 -17.52
CA HIS A 53 13.33 9.85 -17.13
C HIS A 53 11.88 9.46 -16.82
N GLY A 54 11.54 8.23 -17.18
CA GLY A 54 10.27 7.59 -16.87
C GLY A 54 10.42 6.54 -15.76
N ARG A 55 9.30 6.03 -15.29
CA ARG A 55 9.23 4.91 -14.33
C ARG A 55 8.19 3.90 -14.79
N LEU A 56 8.48 2.62 -14.51
CA LEU A 56 7.63 1.47 -14.84
C LEU A 56 7.00 0.79 -13.61
N SER A 57 7.57 0.99 -12.42
CA SER A 57 7.12 0.40 -11.16
C SER A 57 7.53 1.28 -9.98
N GLY A 58 7.00 1.02 -8.79
CA GLY A 58 7.30 1.76 -7.57
C GLY A 58 6.39 2.95 -7.29
N LYS A 59 6.66 3.63 -6.17
CA LYS A 59 5.89 4.77 -5.67
C LYS A 59 6.76 6.03 -5.66
N TRP A 60 6.37 7.02 -6.43
CA TRP A 60 7.19 8.19 -6.73
C TRP A 60 6.46 9.50 -6.45
N TYR A 61 7.21 10.49 -5.98
CA TYR A 61 6.70 11.80 -5.63
C TYR A 61 7.57 12.93 -6.18
N TRP A 62 6.93 13.99 -6.66
CA TRP A 62 7.59 15.25 -7.03
C TRP A 62 6.67 16.44 -6.75
N GLU A 63 7.25 17.64 -6.74
CA GLU A 63 6.52 18.89 -6.53
C GLU A 63 6.66 19.83 -7.73
N VAL A 64 5.58 20.56 -8.03
CA VAL A 64 5.53 21.61 -9.04
C VAL A 64 5.05 22.89 -8.41
N LYS A 65 5.90 23.93 -8.40
CA LYS A 65 5.55 25.26 -7.91
C LYS A 65 5.22 26.17 -9.09
N LEU A 66 4.07 26.86 -9.02
CA LEU A 66 3.76 27.97 -9.92
C LEU A 66 4.30 29.26 -9.32
N ASN A 67 5.38 29.80 -9.86
CA ASN A 67 6.01 31.00 -9.31
C ASN A 67 5.35 32.29 -9.79
N SER A 68 4.85 32.32 -11.03
CA SER A 68 4.16 33.48 -11.61
C SER A 68 3.35 33.10 -12.85
N GLY A 69 2.40 33.96 -13.23
CA GLY A 69 1.63 33.83 -14.47
C GLY A 69 0.21 33.35 -14.26
N GLY A 70 -0.34 32.64 -15.26
CA GLY A 70 -1.72 32.18 -15.28
C GLY A 70 -1.89 30.75 -14.75
N ILE A 71 -3.14 30.38 -14.47
CA ILE A 71 -3.49 29.12 -13.81
C ILE A 71 -3.72 27.95 -14.77
N TYR A 72 -3.65 28.15 -16.10
CA TYR A 72 -3.71 27.06 -17.08
C TYR A 72 -2.36 26.34 -17.18
N VAL A 73 -2.02 25.67 -16.07
CA VAL A 73 -0.86 24.80 -15.92
C VAL A 73 -1.38 23.37 -15.77
N VAL A 74 -1.06 22.55 -16.76
CA VAL A 74 -1.34 21.12 -16.74
C VAL A 74 -0.20 20.41 -16.01
N VAL A 75 -0.55 19.60 -15.01
CA VAL A 75 0.39 18.77 -14.25
C VAL A 75 -0.07 17.32 -14.33
N GLY A 76 0.84 16.40 -14.59
CA GLY A 76 0.51 14.98 -14.57
C GLY A 76 1.60 14.10 -15.15
N ILE A 77 1.16 13.05 -15.83
CA ILE A 77 2.05 12.07 -16.46
C ILE A 77 1.63 11.79 -17.91
N SER A 78 2.59 11.34 -18.70
CA SER A 78 2.36 10.80 -20.04
C SER A 78 3.33 9.67 -20.37
N ASN A 79 2.94 8.74 -21.23
CA ASN A 79 3.89 7.77 -21.80
C ASN A 79 4.66 8.38 -22.99
N MET A 80 5.61 7.62 -23.55
CA MET A 80 6.43 8.07 -24.69
C MET A 80 5.69 7.98 -26.04
N ILE A 81 4.61 7.20 -26.14
CA ILE A 81 3.81 7.04 -27.37
C ILE A 81 3.12 8.35 -27.75
N ARG A 82 2.72 9.14 -26.75
CA ARG A 82 2.17 10.47 -26.98
C ARG A 82 3.15 11.37 -27.74
N SER A 83 2.68 12.00 -28.82
CA SER A 83 3.39 13.09 -29.48
C SER A 83 3.48 14.30 -28.55
N ILE A 84 4.68 14.88 -28.38
CA ILE A 84 4.87 16.03 -27.50
C ILE A 84 4.17 17.30 -27.99
N SER A 85 3.78 17.37 -29.27
CA SER A 85 3.11 18.52 -29.90
C SER A 85 1.58 18.42 -29.95
N SER A 86 0.98 17.30 -29.52
CA SER A 86 -0.48 17.12 -29.54
C SER A 86 -1.19 17.91 -28.44
N ASN A 87 -2.52 18.04 -28.53
CA ASN A 87 -3.35 18.47 -27.39
C ASN A 87 -3.34 17.42 -26.28
N VAL A 88 -3.62 17.82 -25.04
CA VAL A 88 -3.47 16.97 -23.85
C VAL A 88 -4.81 16.43 -23.36
N GLU A 89 -5.83 17.26 -23.40
CA GLU A 89 -7.09 17.11 -22.66
C GLU A 89 -7.90 15.89 -23.11
N SER A 90 -7.69 15.36 -24.31
CA SER A 90 -8.38 14.16 -24.80
C SER A 90 -7.42 13.02 -25.15
N ASP A 91 -6.14 13.12 -24.78
CA ASP A 91 -5.13 12.14 -25.17
C ASP A 91 -5.16 10.94 -24.19
N PRO A 92 -5.50 9.73 -24.66
CA PRO A 92 -5.60 8.55 -23.80
C PRO A 92 -4.25 8.14 -23.19
N ASN A 93 -3.14 8.68 -23.71
CA ASN A 93 -1.78 8.41 -23.24
C ASN A 93 -1.33 9.34 -22.09
N THR A 94 -2.25 10.12 -21.52
CA THR A 94 -1.98 11.06 -20.42
C THR A 94 -2.94 10.88 -19.26
N ARG A 95 -2.49 11.26 -18.06
CA ARG A 95 -3.34 11.42 -16.88
C ARG A 95 -2.93 12.72 -16.23
N THR A 96 -3.79 13.72 -16.32
CA THR A 96 -3.42 15.10 -15.99
C THR A 96 -4.47 15.83 -15.20
N PHE A 97 -4.03 16.90 -14.53
CA PHE A 97 -4.83 17.81 -13.74
C PHE A 97 -4.59 19.25 -14.21
N VAL A 98 -5.67 20.01 -14.46
CA VAL A 98 -5.61 21.43 -14.82
C VAL A 98 -6.90 22.14 -14.40
N VAL A 99 -6.76 23.30 -13.75
CA VAL A 99 -7.88 24.18 -13.33
C VAL A 99 -9.02 23.43 -12.62
N GLY A 100 -8.68 22.45 -11.77
CA GLY A 100 -9.67 21.72 -10.96
C GLY A 100 -10.27 20.47 -11.63
N TYR A 101 -9.96 20.22 -12.89
CA TYR A 101 -10.44 19.06 -13.65
C TYR A 101 -9.34 18.04 -13.86
N LYS A 102 -9.72 16.77 -13.95
CA LYS A 102 -8.84 15.69 -14.40
C LYS A 102 -9.16 15.28 -15.84
N TYR A 103 -8.12 14.89 -16.58
CA TYR A 103 -8.19 14.50 -17.98
C TYR A 103 -7.48 13.15 -18.19
N PRO A 104 -7.99 12.31 -19.11
CA PRO A 104 -8.83 12.67 -20.27
C PRO A 104 -10.35 12.72 -20.03
N GLU A 105 -10.84 12.38 -18.84
CA GLU A 105 -12.27 12.29 -18.55
C GLU A 105 -12.99 13.64 -18.58
N GLY A 106 -12.28 14.75 -18.34
CA GLY A 106 -12.85 16.10 -18.34
C GLY A 106 -13.83 16.33 -17.19
N VAL A 107 -13.61 15.69 -16.04
CA VAL A 107 -14.50 15.76 -14.88
C VAL A 107 -13.88 16.54 -13.72
N PRO A 108 -14.70 17.18 -12.85
CA PRO A 108 -14.20 17.83 -11.64
C PRO A 108 -13.43 16.84 -10.75
N TYR A 109 -12.36 17.31 -10.13
CA TYR A 109 -11.51 16.47 -9.27
C TYR A 109 -10.92 17.22 -8.09
N GLY A 110 -10.34 18.40 -8.32
CA GLY A 110 -9.53 19.09 -7.31
C GLY A 110 -9.69 20.61 -7.34
N THR A 111 -8.85 21.30 -6.57
CA THR A 111 -8.84 22.76 -6.53
C THR A 111 -7.77 23.33 -7.45
N ALA A 112 -8.13 24.29 -8.31
CA ALA A 112 -7.20 24.93 -9.24
C ALA A 112 -5.94 25.48 -8.53
N ILE A 113 -4.80 25.40 -9.22
CA ILE A 113 -3.53 26.00 -8.79
C ILE A 113 -3.63 27.53 -8.86
N ALA A 114 -3.00 28.23 -7.92
CA ALA A 114 -2.78 29.67 -7.96
C ALA A 114 -1.28 29.99 -7.88
N VAL A 115 -0.91 31.24 -8.14
CA VAL A 115 0.48 31.68 -8.01
C VAL A 115 0.95 31.46 -6.57
N ASN A 116 2.18 30.93 -6.44
CA ASN A 116 2.86 30.46 -5.24
C ASN A 116 2.37 29.12 -4.66
N ASP A 117 1.34 28.51 -5.22
CA ASP A 117 0.96 27.15 -4.81
C ASP A 117 1.98 26.12 -5.29
N VAL A 118 2.08 25.02 -4.52
CA VAL A 118 2.82 23.82 -4.89
C VAL A 118 1.84 22.67 -5.08
N ILE A 119 1.94 22.02 -6.23
CA ILE A 119 1.24 20.77 -6.52
C ILE A 119 2.20 19.61 -6.30
N GLY A 120 1.89 18.79 -5.30
CA GLY A 120 2.53 17.49 -5.10
C GLY A 120 1.88 16.46 -6.01
N VAL A 121 2.69 15.55 -6.58
CA VAL A 121 2.20 14.47 -7.43
C VAL A 121 2.67 13.13 -6.87
N ALA A 122 1.72 12.30 -6.44
CA ALA A 122 1.97 10.96 -5.92
C ALA A 122 1.58 9.92 -6.97
N LEU A 123 2.59 9.26 -7.53
CA LEU A 123 2.47 8.25 -8.58
C LEU A 123 2.75 6.86 -7.99
N ASP A 124 1.72 6.04 -7.82
CA ASP A 124 1.82 4.66 -7.34
C ASP A 124 1.66 3.70 -8.54
N LEU A 125 2.77 3.29 -9.14
CA LEU A 125 2.76 2.36 -10.27
C LEU A 125 2.49 0.92 -9.83
N ASP A 126 2.74 0.60 -8.57
CA ASP A 126 2.49 -0.72 -8.00
C ASP A 126 0.99 -1.01 -7.90
N ASN A 127 0.20 -0.01 -7.49
CA ASN A 127 -1.26 -0.09 -7.45
C ASN A 127 -1.94 0.53 -8.68
N GLY A 128 -1.20 1.27 -9.50
CA GLY A 128 -1.72 1.91 -10.71
C GLY A 128 -2.55 3.16 -10.44
N THR A 129 -2.23 3.93 -9.40
CA THR A 129 -2.96 5.14 -9.00
C THR A 129 -2.13 6.42 -9.14
N LEU A 130 -2.80 7.53 -9.44
CA LEU A 130 -2.22 8.88 -9.46
C LEU A 130 -3.06 9.79 -8.57
N GLU A 131 -2.40 10.50 -7.66
CA GLU A 131 -3.01 11.44 -6.73
C GLU A 131 -2.25 12.78 -6.75
N PHE A 132 -2.99 13.88 -6.59
CA PHE A 132 -2.43 15.22 -6.52
C PHE A 132 -2.67 15.84 -5.13
N TYR A 133 -1.72 16.66 -4.71
CA TYR A 133 -1.75 17.40 -3.44
C TYR A 133 -1.66 18.88 -3.76
N LYS A 134 -2.39 19.72 -3.02
CA LYS A 134 -2.24 21.18 -3.08
C LYS A 134 -1.71 21.64 -1.75
N ASN A 135 -0.51 22.22 -1.74
CA ASN A 135 0.15 22.71 -0.53
C ASN A 135 0.18 21.65 0.60
N GLY A 136 0.55 20.42 0.26
CA GLY A 136 0.62 19.29 1.18
C GLY A 136 -0.72 18.62 1.54
N VAL A 137 -1.86 19.17 1.10
CA VAL A 137 -3.18 18.58 1.35
C VAL A 137 -3.61 17.72 0.15
N SER A 138 -3.92 16.45 0.40
CA SER A 138 -4.42 15.51 -0.61
C SER A 138 -5.73 16.01 -1.24
N MET A 139 -5.85 15.86 -2.57
CA MET A 139 -7.08 16.05 -3.33
C MET A 139 -7.79 14.71 -3.67
N GLY A 140 -7.39 13.61 -3.03
CA GLY A 140 -7.88 12.25 -3.27
C GLY A 140 -7.32 11.62 -4.55
N VAL A 141 -7.58 10.33 -4.79
CA VAL A 141 -7.06 9.64 -5.98
C VAL A 141 -7.71 10.18 -7.27
N SER A 142 -6.88 10.64 -8.20
CA SER A 142 -7.30 11.19 -9.48
C SER A 142 -7.62 10.10 -10.50
N HIS A 143 -6.69 9.16 -10.68
CA HIS A 143 -6.82 8.09 -11.68
C HIS A 143 -6.35 6.76 -11.09
N THR A 144 -6.93 5.65 -11.56
CA THR A 144 -6.67 4.29 -11.07
C THR A 144 -6.26 3.31 -12.17
N ASN A 145 -6.03 3.82 -13.37
CA ASN A 145 -5.71 3.05 -14.58
C ASN A 145 -4.34 3.45 -15.15
N ILE A 146 -3.37 3.74 -14.27
CA ILE A 146 -2.03 4.18 -14.69
C ILE A 146 -1.26 3.06 -15.39
N LYS A 147 -1.50 1.79 -14.98
CA LYS A 147 -0.81 0.62 -15.55
C LYS A 147 -1.05 0.44 -17.06
N ASP A 148 -2.17 0.95 -17.56
CA ASP A 148 -2.51 0.89 -18.99
C ASP A 148 -1.53 1.71 -19.86
N LEU A 149 -0.79 2.64 -19.27
CA LEU A 149 0.14 3.53 -19.99
C LEU A 149 1.53 2.93 -20.20
N GLY A 150 1.90 1.87 -19.47
CA GLY A 150 3.27 1.36 -19.44
C GLY A 150 4.22 2.31 -18.71
N GLU A 151 5.39 2.59 -19.30
CA GLU A 151 6.34 3.56 -18.73
C GLU A 151 5.79 4.98 -18.83
N VAL A 152 5.81 5.70 -17.71
CA VAL A 152 5.28 7.06 -17.63
C VAL A 152 6.31 8.06 -17.12
N TYR A 153 6.18 9.27 -17.61
CA TYR A 153 7.09 10.39 -17.39
C TYR A 153 6.29 11.55 -16.79
N PRO A 154 6.83 12.29 -15.79
CA PRO A 154 6.29 13.57 -15.38
C PRO A 154 6.11 14.48 -16.60
N PHE A 155 4.92 15.05 -16.72
CA PHE A 155 4.50 15.81 -17.88
C PHE A 155 3.85 17.12 -17.44
N PHE A 156 4.20 18.18 -18.16
CA PHE A 156 3.71 19.53 -17.88
C PHE A 156 3.33 20.24 -19.17
N ARG A 157 2.27 21.05 -19.11
CA ARG A 157 1.94 22.02 -20.15
C ARG A 157 1.57 23.36 -19.55
N ILE A 158 2.04 24.44 -20.17
CA ILE A 158 1.60 25.81 -19.88
C ILE A 158 0.82 26.33 -21.10
N ALA A 159 -0.42 26.76 -20.88
CA ALA A 159 -1.36 27.21 -21.91
C ALA A 159 -2.00 28.56 -21.52
N ASN A 160 -1.16 29.53 -21.14
CA ASN A 160 -1.60 30.83 -20.69
C ASN A 160 -1.40 31.90 -21.77
N THR A 161 -2.22 32.95 -21.73
CA THR A 161 -2.02 34.18 -22.53
C THR A 161 -1.01 35.15 -21.90
N VAL A 162 -0.50 34.82 -20.72
CA VAL A 162 0.53 35.56 -19.98
C VAL A 162 1.75 34.67 -19.76
N SER A 163 2.95 35.25 -19.84
CA SER A 163 4.18 34.55 -19.49
C SER A 163 4.07 33.98 -18.08
N SER A 164 4.48 32.73 -17.93
CA SER A 164 4.29 31.96 -16.69
C SER A 164 5.54 31.18 -16.37
N ASN A 165 5.76 30.92 -15.09
CA ASN A 165 6.97 30.28 -14.60
C ASN A 165 6.62 29.16 -13.63
N ILE A 166 7.11 27.95 -13.92
CA ILE A 166 7.01 26.81 -13.00
C ILE A 166 8.40 26.30 -12.64
N THR A 167 8.56 25.85 -11.39
CA THR A 167 9.74 25.11 -10.93
C THR A 167 9.31 23.72 -10.49
N VAL A 168 10.06 22.70 -10.91
CA VAL A 168 9.80 21.30 -10.56
C VAL A 168 10.92 20.79 -9.67
N ASN A 169 10.54 20.17 -8.56
CA ASN A 169 11.46 19.47 -7.67
C ASN A 169 11.22 17.96 -7.80
N PHE A 170 12.18 17.24 -8.38
CA PHE A 170 12.12 15.77 -8.50
C PHE A 170 12.75 15.03 -7.31
N GLY A 171 13.34 15.75 -6.34
CA GLY A 171 14.01 15.18 -5.17
C GLY A 171 15.47 15.58 -4.97
N ALA A 172 16.06 16.40 -5.85
CA ALA A 172 17.45 16.84 -5.70
C ALA A 172 17.62 17.84 -4.53
N SER A 173 16.54 18.49 -4.13
CA SER A 173 16.44 19.41 -2.99
C SER A 173 15.27 19.01 -2.10
N SER A 174 15.29 19.36 -0.82
CA SER A 174 14.17 19.11 0.11
C SER A 174 12.84 19.59 -0.47
N PHE A 175 11.79 18.78 -0.32
CA PHE A 175 10.42 19.18 -0.68
C PHE A 175 9.89 20.24 0.28
N GLN A 176 8.97 21.07 -0.21
CA GLN A 176 8.31 22.08 0.60
C GLN A 176 7.26 21.44 1.53
N TYR A 177 6.62 20.36 1.08
CA TYR A 177 5.67 19.59 1.88
C TYR A 177 6.15 18.16 2.09
N GLU A 178 5.66 17.53 3.16
CA GLU A 178 6.04 16.17 3.50
C GLU A 178 5.61 15.20 2.39
N ILE A 179 6.54 14.37 1.93
CA ILE A 179 6.27 13.31 0.96
C ILE A 179 5.28 12.31 1.57
N PRO A 180 4.26 11.81 0.85
CA PRO A 180 3.40 10.74 1.33
C PRO A 180 4.21 9.51 1.76
N LYS A 181 3.76 8.85 2.83
CA LYS A 181 4.48 7.69 3.40
C LYS A 181 4.69 6.60 2.35
N ARG A 182 5.88 6.00 2.34
CA ARG A 182 6.28 4.92 1.41
C ARG A 182 6.40 5.36 -0.05
N TYR A 183 6.53 6.66 -0.32
CA TYR A 183 6.94 7.18 -1.62
C TYR A 183 8.40 7.62 -1.57
N TYR A 184 9.09 7.37 -2.67
CA TYR A 184 10.40 7.94 -2.96
C TYR A 184 10.22 9.25 -3.72
N SER A 185 11.16 10.17 -3.60
CA SER A 185 11.29 11.22 -4.59
C SER A 185 11.48 10.62 -5.97
N PHE A 186 11.03 11.31 -7.01
CA PHE A 186 11.06 10.78 -8.37
C PHE A 186 12.49 10.44 -8.84
N ASP A 187 13.49 11.16 -8.32
CA ASP A 187 14.93 10.91 -8.55
C ASP A 187 15.57 9.85 -7.63
N ALA A 188 14.79 9.27 -6.72
CA ALA A 188 15.15 8.28 -5.70
C ALA A 188 16.11 8.73 -4.58
N ARG A 189 16.43 10.04 -4.45
CA ARG A 189 17.34 10.55 -3.39
C ARG A 189 16.71 10.69 -2.01
N GLN A 190 15.43 11.03 -1.97
CA GLN A 190 14.69 11.27 -0.73
C GLN A 190 13.59 10.24 -0.61
N VAL A 191 13.28 9.86 0.61
CA VAL A 191 12.24 8.88 0.89
C VAL A 191 11.66 9.20 2.25
N ASN A 192 10.34 9.25 2.33
CA ASN A 192 9.67 9.27 3.62
C ASN A 192 9.37 7.82 4.02
N PHE A 193 10.39 7.18 4.60
CA PHE A 193 10.17 5.97 5.38
C PHE A 193 9.48 6.37 6.67
N SER A 194 8.43 5.65 7.07
CA SER A 194 8.11 5.55 8.49
C SER A 194 9.40 5.15 9.22
N ASN A 195 9.86 5.93 10.21
CA ASN A 195 11.01 5.58 11.04
C ASN A 195 10.96 4.09 11.37
N LYS A 196 11.92 3.33 10.86
CA LYS A 196 11.99 1.89 11.13
C LYS A 196 12.67 1.68 12.49
N ILE A 197 12.36 0.60 13.18
CA ILE A 197 12.85 0.32 14.53
C ILE A 197 13.39 -1.11 14.53
N LEU A 198 14.61 -1.29 15.03
CA LEU A 198 15.13 -2.60 15.42
C LEU A 198 15.41 -2.58 16.92
N LEU A 199 15.11 -3.68 17.61
CA LEU A 199 15.49 -3.86 19.00
C LEU A 199 16.90 -4.45 19.05
N SER A 200 17.79 -3.87 19.85
CA SER A 200 19.13 -4.41 20.06
C SER A 200 19.22 -5.13 21.40
N SER A 201 19.75 -6.35 21.41
CA SER A 201 20.03 -7.10 22.63
C SER A 201 21.19 -8.08 22.43
N GLY A 202 22.17 -8.06 23.33
CA GLY A 202 23.32 -8.98 23.30
C GLY A 202 24.13 -8.95 22.00
N GLY A 203 24.25 -7.77 21.36
CA GLY A 203 24.94 -7.61 20.07
C GLY A 203 24.14 -8.07 18.85
N ASN A 204 22.90 -8.54 19.05
CA ASN A 204 21.98 -8.94 17.99
C ASN A 204 20.89 -7.89 17.81
N HIS A 205 20.28 -7.91 16.63
CA HIS A 205 19.17 -7.04 16.30
C HIS A 205 17.94 -7.86 15.93
N TYR A 206 16.79 -7.35 16.34
CA TYR A 206 15.53 -8.05 16.27
C TYR A 206 14.44 -7.16 15.69
N SER A 207 13.56 -7.80 14.94
CA SER A 207 12.29 -7.23 14.51
C SER A 207 11.15 -8.02 15.14
N LEU A 208 10.08 -7.33 15.52
CA LEU A 208 8.82 -7.94 15.92
C LEU A 208 7.90 -7.87 14.70
N LEU A 209 7.73 -9.00 14.02
CA LEU A 209 6.79 -9.10 12.91
C LEU A 209 5.47 -9.68 13.38
N LYS A 210 4.38 -9.25 12.73
CA LYS A 210 3.11 -9.95 12.80
C LYS A 210 3.20 -11.12 11.83
N ASP A 211 3.20 -12.33 12.37
CA ASP A 211 3.02 -13.54 11.59
C ASP A 211 1.57 -13.98 11.70
N PHE A 212 1.04 -14.43 10.58
CA PHE A 212 -0.33 -14.86 10.46
C PHE A 212 -0.33 -16.36 10.25
N THR A 213 -0.72 -17.10 11.28
CA THR A 213 -0.89 -18.54 11.18
C THR A 213 -2.38 -18.84 11.06
N ASP A 214 -2.77 -19.43 9.94
CA ASP A 214 -4.13 -19.95 9.77
C ASP A 214 -4.28 -21.21 10.63
N GLU A 215 -5.37 -21.33 11.36
CA GLU A 215 -5.70 -22.55 12.10
C GLU A 215 -6.02 -23.69 11.11
N ASP A 216 -5.45 -24.87 11.32
CA ASP A 216 -5.70 -26.07 10.49
C ASP A 216 -7.10 -26.67 10.70
N LYS A 217 -7.90 -26.12 11.61
CA LYS A 217 -9.23 -26.59 11.97
C LYS A 217 -10.26 -25.49 11.74
N SER A 218 -11.50 -25.88 11.47
CA SER A 218 -12.56 -24.89 11.37
C SER A 218 -12.77 -24.20 12.72
N PHE A 219 -12.79 -22.88 12.68
CA PHE A 219 -13.12 -22.01 13.80
C PHE A 219 -14.62 -22.05 14.12
N VAL A 220 -15.47 -22.46 13.16
CA VAL A 220 -16.91 -22.61 13.39
C VAL A 220 -17.16 -23.98 14.02
N PRO A 221 -17.72 -24.05 15.24
CA PRO A 221 -18.11 -25.33 15.83
C PRO A 221 -19.28 -25.95 15.05
N ILE A 222 -19.53 -27.24 15.25
CA ILE A 222 -20.71 -27.89 14.68
C ILE A 222 -21.97 -27.20 15.23
N LEU A 223 -22.71 -26.53 14.35
CA LEU A 223 -23.92 -25.81 14.70
C LEU A 223 -25.10 -26.79 14.85
N THR A 224 -26.11 -26.43 15.62
CA THR A 224 -27.36 -27.23 15.75
C THR A 224 -28.63 -26.41 15.53
N ALA A 225 -28.49 -25.08 15.42
CA ALA A 225 -29.57 -24.14 15.21
C ALA A 225 -29.03 -22.82 14.61
N SER A 226 -29.93 -21.95 14.16
CA SER A 226 -29.56 -20.63 13.61
C SER A 226 -28.96 -19.69 14.64
N VAL A 227 -29.19 -19.96 15.93
CA VAL A 227 -28.49 -19.37 17.07
C VAL A 227 -27.94 -20.53 17.90
N ASP A 228 -26.63 -20.67 17.91
CA ASP A 228 -25.95 -21.73 18.64
C ASP A 228 -25.66 -21.33 20.10
N LYS A 229 -25.44 -22.32 20.98
CA LYS A 229 -25.09 -22.11 22.39
C LYS A 229 -23.80 -21.30 22.59
N SER A 230 -22.89 -21.33 21.62
CA SER A 230 -21.68 -20.50 21.59
C SER A 230 -21.95 -19.00 21.30
N GLY A 231 -23.19 -18.63 20.99
CA GLY A 231 -23.57 -17.27 20.59
C GLY A 231 -23.37 -16.96 19.11
N ILE A 232 -22.91 -17.93 18.32
CA ILE A 232 -22.81 -17.81 16.86
C ILE A 232 -24.21 -17.79 16.25
N LYS A 233 -24.46 -16.86 15.32
CA LYS A 233 -25.73 -16.74 14.61
C LYS A 233 -25.53 -16.90 13.11
N THR A 234 -26.48 -17.52 12.43
CA THR A 234 -26.47 -17.66 10.97
C THR A 234 -27.78 -17.18 10.37
N SER A 235 -27.71 -16.59 9.18
CA SER A 235 -28.87 -16.10 8.42
C SER A 235 -28.60 -16.15 6.92
N ALA A 236 -29.64 -16.09 6.09
CA ALA A 236 -29.51 -16.13 4.64
C ALA A 236 -30.64 -15.35 3.93
N SER A 237 -30.47 -15.05 2.64
CA SER A 237 -31.37 -14.23 1.82
C SER A 237 -32.76 -14.81 1.57
N SER A 238 -32.85 -16.11 1.40
CA SER A 238 -34.05 -16.88 1.10
C SER A 238 -33.73 -18.33 1.43
N SER A 239 -34.67 -19.11 1.95
CA SER A 239 -34.34 -20.50 2.22
C SER A 239 -35.50 -21.47 2.20
N THR A 240 -35.27 -22.60 1.53
CA THR A 240 -35.99 -23.85 1.77
C THR A 240 -35.39 -24.61 2.96
N ASP A 241 -34.20 -24.19 3.43
CA ASP A 241 -33.42 -24.84 4.49
C ASP A 241 -32.78 -23.84 5.46
N ASN A 242 -32.40 -24.26 6.68
CA ASN A 242 -31.77 -23.33 7.62
C ASN A 242 -30.31 -23.01 7.25
N ALA A 243 -29.90 -21.74 7.41
CA ALA A 243 -28.56 -21.24 7.09
C ALA A 243 -27.42 -22.02 7.78
N TRP A 244 -27.61 -22.42 9.04
CA TRP A 244 -26.60 -23.18 9.80
C TRP A 244 -26.22 -24.52 9.18
N LYS A 245 -27.09 -25.11 8.33
CA LYS A 245 -26.79 -26.37 7.61
C LYS A 245 -25.64 -26.23 6.62
N ALA A 246 -25.29 -25.01 6.20
CA ALA A 246 -24.13 -24.78 5.35
C ALA A 246 -22.80 -25.10 6.06
N PHE A 247 -22.75 -25.08 7.39
CA PHE A 247 -21.51 -25.20 8.18
C PHE A 247 -21.33 -26.58 8.82
N ILE A 248 -22.02 -27.59 8.29
CA ILE A 248 -22.00 -28.95 8.83
C ILE A 248 -21.74 -29.95 7.72
N LYS A 249 -21.00 -31.00 8.06
CA LYS A 249 -20.68 -32.10 7.16
C LYS A 249 -21.94 -32.77 6.64
N SER A 250 -21.91 -33.09 5.34
CA SER A 250 -23.00 -33.81 4.64
C SER A 250 -24.36 -33.10 4.61
N THR A 251 -24.43 -31.82 4.99
CA THR A 251 -25.62 -30.98 4.83
C THR A 251 -25.31 -29.74 4.00
N ALA A 252 -26.35 -29.01 3.62
CA ALA A 252 -26.22 -27.78 2.86
C ALA A 252 -27.33 -26.78 3.22
N TRP A 253 -27.04 -25.51 2.97
CA TRP A 253 -28.09 -24.51 2.78
C TRP A 253 -28.46 -24.43 1.30
N GLN A 254 -29.75 -24.41 1.01
CA GLN A 254 -30.31 -24.22 -0.33
C GLN A 254 -31.17 -22.97 -0.37
N SER A 255 -30.92 -22.11 -1.37
CA SER A 255 -31.54 -20.78 -1.42
C SER A 255 -32.96 -20.79 -2.02
N GLY A 256 -33.29 -21.79 -2.84
CA GLY A 256 -34.49 -21.83 -3.67
C GLY A 256 -34.39 -21.01 -4.97
N THR A 257 -33.29 -20.28 -5.19
CA THR A 257 -33.05 -19.45 -6.37
C THR A 257 -31.62 -19.64 -6.91
N THR A 258 -31.21 -18.96 -7.97
CA THR A 258 -29.83 -19.03 -8.48
C THR A 258 -28.87 -18.01 -7.84
N THR A 259 -29.36 -17.21 -6.89
CA THR A 259 -28.58 -16.14 -6.24
C THR A 259 -28.88 -16.07 -4.75
N GLY A 260 -28.04 -15.38 -3.98
CA GLY A 260 -28.36 -15.12 -2.58
C GLY A 260 -27.18 -14.62 -1.75
N TRP A 261 -27.41 -14.60 -0.45
CA TRP A 261 -26.36 -14.37 0.54
C TRP A 261 -26.51 -15.32 1.71
N LEU A 262 -25.38 -15.65 2.34
CA LEU A 262 -25.29 -16.46 3.55
C LEU A 262 -24.39 -15.74 4.56
N ARG A 263 -24.86 -15.58 5.79
CA ARG A 263 -24.18 -14.79 6.83
C ARG A 263 -23.93 -15.61 8.08
N ILE A 264 -22.80 -15.36 8.71
CA ILE A 264 -22.45 -15.83 10.06
C ILE A 264 -22.01 -14.64 10.92
N GLN A 265 -22.46 -14.63 12.17
CA GLN A 265 -22.09 -13.65 13.19
C GLN A 265 -21.40 -14.37 14.35
N PHE A 266 -20.25 -13.86 14.76
CA PHE A 266 -19.52 -14.31 15.93
C PHE A 266 -19.83 -13.43 17.15
N PRO A 267 -19.72 -13.97 18.38
CA PRO A 267 -19.94 -13.21 19.61
C PRO A 267 -18.85 -12.16 19.88
N SER A 268 -17.67 -12.31 19.27
CA SER A 268 -16.55 -11.38 19.32
C SER A 268 -15.95 -11.18 17.93
N LYS A 269 -15.09 -10.17 17.77
CA LYS A 269 -14.42 -9.92 16.49
C LYS A 269 -13.35 -10.99 16.23
N VAL A 270 -13.30 -11.50 15.01
CA VAL A 270 -12.38 -12.56 14.61
C VAL A 270 -11.68 -12.17 13.32
N LEU A 271 -10.41 -12.55 13.17
CA LEU A 271 -9.68 -12.44 11.92
C LEU A 271 -9.84 -13.77 11.16
N ILE A 272 -10.53 -13.76 10.03
CA ILE A 272 -10.65 -14.94 9.16
C ILE A 272 -9.64 -14.81 8.02
N GLY A 273 -8.79 -15.83 7.88
CA GLY A 273 -7.74 -15.91 6.86
C GLY A 273 -8.14 -16.70 5.62
N GLY A 274 -9.21 -17.47 5.71
CA GLY A 274 -9.71 -18.26 4.59
C GLY A 274 -10.96 -19.05 4.96
N PHE A 275 -11.50 -19.75 3.97
CA PHE A 275 -12.56 -20.73 4.16
C PHE A 275 -12.39 -21.90 3.19
N SER A 276 -13.08 -23.00 3.45
CA SER A 276 -13.25 -24.07 2.48
C SER A 276 -14.71 -24.47 2.38
N MET A 277 -15.05 -25.14 1.28
CA MET A 277 -16.39 -25.67 1.07
C MET A 277 -16.34 -26.96 0.27
N MET A 278 -17.35 -27.80 0.42
CA MET A 278 -17.49 -29.04 -0.34
C MET A 278 -18.27 -28.82 -1.64
N GLY A 279 -17.83 -29.42 -2.74
CA GLY A 279 -18.62 -29.53 -3.98
C GLY A 279 -19.85 -30.40 -3.78
N TRP A 280 -21.02 -29.92 -4.21
CA TRP A 280 -22.29 -30.60 -4.02
C TRP A 280 -22.53 -31.66 -5.11
N ALA A 281 -23.48 -32.56 -4.88
CA ALA A 281 -23.80 -33.66 -5.80
C ALA A 281 -24.17 -33.17 -7.22
N ASN A 282 -24.88 -32.04 -7.31
CA ASN A 282 -25.12 -31.34 -8.57
C ASN A 282 -24.27 -30.07 -8.61
N THR A 283 -23.17 -30.12 -9.37
CA THR A 283 -22.18 -29.03 -9.44
C THR A 283 -22.74 -27.73 -10.02
N SER A 284 -23.84 -27.78 -10.78
CA SER A 284 -24.51 -26.57 -11.29
C SER A 284 -25.20 -25.77 -10.19
N GLN A 285 -25.49 -26.40 -9.04
CA GLN A 285 -26.07 -25.76 -7.86
C GLN A 285 -25.01 -25.07 -7.00
N ASN A 286 -23.73 -25.42 -7.12
CA ASN A 286 -22.69 -24.78 -6.33
C ASN A 286 -22.47 -23.33 -6.77
N ALA A 287 -22.01 -22.50 -5.81
CA ALA A 287 -21.67 -21.12 -6.09
C ALA A 287 -20.53 -21.02 -7.13
N SER A 288 -20.81 -20.41 -8.28
CA SER A 288 -19.81 -20.04 -9.29
C SER A 288 -19.21 -18.65 -9.01
N LYS A 289 -19.85 -17.87 -8.13
CA LYS A 289 -19.39 -16.56 -7.64
C LYS A 289 -19.61 -16.43 -6.13
N ILE A 290 -18.63 -15.86 -5.43
CA ILE A 290 -18.67 -15.53 -4.00
C ILE A 290 -17.98 -14.19 -3.79
N VAL A 291 -18.67 -13.20 -3.22
CA VAL A 291 -18.05 -11.98 -2.69
C VAL A 291 -18.01 -12.13 -1.17
N PHE A 292 -16.84 -12.34 -0.59
CA PHE A 292 -16.71 -12.53 0.86
C PHE A 292 -16.51 -11.19 1.55
N ARG A 293 -17.38 -10.86 2.51
CA ARG A 293 -17.41 -9.56 3.17
C ARG A 293 -17.32 -9.68 4.70
N GLY A 294 -16.73 -8.66 5.32
CA GLY A 294 -16.68 -8.48 6.77
C GLY A 294 -17.44 -7.23 7.22
N SER A 295 -18.06 -7.26 8.40
CA SER A 295 -18.71 -6.10 9.01
C SER A 295 -18.62 -6.16 10.55
N ASN A 296 -18.72 -5.00 11.19
CA ASN A 296 -18.79 -4.88 12.66
C ASN A 296 -20.16 -4.40 13.17
N ASP A 297 -21.08 -4.02 12.27
CA ASP A 297 -22.41 -3.51 12.59
C ASP A 297 -23.54 -4.24 11.83
N GLY A 298 -23.21 -5.11 10.87
CA GLY A 298 -24.16 -5.84 10.04
C GLY A 298 -24.82 -4.99 8.95
N VAL A 299 -24.42 -3.72 8.80
CA VAL A 299 -24.99 -2.74 7.86
C VAL A 299 -23.93 -2.26 6.87
N ASN A 300 -22.74 -1.88 7.36
CA ASN A 300 -21.61 -1.43 6.55
C ASN A 300 -20.66 -2.60 6.33
N TRP A 301 -20.46 -2.97 5.06
CA TRP A 301 -19.72 -4.17 4.68
C TRP A 301 -18.47 -3.84 3.88
N THR A 302 -17.34 -4.39 4.31
CA THR A 302 -16.06 -4.33 3.61
C THR A 302 -15.88 -5.60 2.79
N VAL A 303 -15.59 -5.46 1.49
CA VAL A 303 -15.22 -6.60 0.64
C VAL A 303 -13.82 -7.08 1.04
N LEU A 304 -13.71 -8.34 1.46
CA LEU A 304 -12.45 -8.97 1.84
C LEU A 304 -11.83 -9.73 0.66
N ASP A 305 -12.65 -10.38 -0.16
CA ASP A 305 -12.21 -11.00 -1.41
C ASP A 305 -13.39 -11.24 -2.37
N THR A 306 -13.09 -11.54 -3.63
CA THR A 306 -14.08 -11.91 -4.65
C THR A 306 -13.58 -13.09 -5.48
N PHE A 307 -14.35 -14.18 -5.46
CA PHE A 307 -14.10 -15.39 -6.22
C PHE A 307 -15.15 -15.52 -7.33
N GLN A 308 -14.72 -15.74 -8.56
CA GLN A 308 -15.60 -15.86 -9.73
C GLN A 308 -15.16 -17.04 -10.60
N SER A 309 -16.05 -17.48 -11.49
CA SER A 309 -15.80 -18.60 -12.41
C SER A 309 -15.33 -19.87 -11.66
N ILE A 310 -15.88 -20.10 -10.47
CA ILE A 310 -15.49 -21.23 -9.62
C ILE A 310 -16.00 -22.52 -10.26
N SER A 311 -15.07 -23.40 -10.63
CA SER A 311 -15.35 -24.76 -11.06
C SER A 311 -15.36 -25.73 -9.88
N TRP A 312 -16.28 -26.69 -9.92
CA TRP A 312 -16.51 -27.68 -8.86
C TRP A 312 -16.37 -29.11 -9.36
N MET A 313 -15.80 -29.95 -8.50
CA MET A 313 -15.87 -31.41 -8.59
C MET A 313 -16.71 -31.93 -7.43
N ILE A 314 -17.56 -32.90 -7.71
CA ILE A 314 -18.47 -33.50 -6.71
C ILE A 314 -17.65 -34.03 -5.53
N SER A 315 -18.11 -33.78 -4.31
CA SER A 315 -17.49 -34.28 -3.07
C SER A 315 -16.00 -33.93 -2.91
N THR A 316 -15.56 -32.85 -3.56
CA THR A 316 -14.20 -32.31 -3.42
C THR A 316 -14.23 -31.03 -2.61
N ARG A 317 -13.41 -30.96 -1.56
CA ARG A 317 -13.25 -29.73 -0.75
C ARG A 317 -12.32 -28.76 -1.49
N LYS A 318 -12.80 -27.54 -1.71
CA LYS A 318 -12.02 -26.43 -2.29
C LYS A 318 -11.73 -25.40 -1.21
N TYR A 319 -10.49 -24.92 -1.17
CA TYR A 319 -9.99 -23.94 -0.21
C TYR A 319 -9.84 -22.57 -0.86
N PHE A 320 -10.16 -21.53 -0.11
CA PHE A 320 -10.13 -20.13 -0.52
C PHE A 320 -9.36 -19.34 0.52
N ILE A 321 -8.20 -18.82 0.12
CA ILE A 321 -7.36 -17.98 0.96
C ILE A 321 -7.81 -16.53 0.79
N ILE A 322 -7.95 -15.81 1.91
CA ILE A 322 -8.35 -14.41 1.94
C ILE A 322 -7.19 -13.56 2.47
N LYS A 323 -6.89 -12.45 1.78
CA LYS A 323 -5.93 -11.45 2.24
C LYS A 323 -6.62 -10.42 3.14
N ASN A 324 -7.03 -10.86 4.33
CA ASN A 324 -7.63 -10.02 5.35
C ASN A 324 -6.68 -9.83 6.54
N GLU A 325 -6.56 -8.59 7.01
CA GLU A 325 -5.76 -8.19 8.17
C GLU A 325 -6.62 -7.57 9.29
N ALA A 326 -7.93 -7.43 9.07
CA ALA A 326 -8.87 -6.80 10.00
C ALA A 326 -9.85 -7.80 10.64
N GLN A 327 -10.20 -7.55 11.90
CA GLN A 327 -11.16 -8.37 12.63
C GLN A 327 -12.60 -7.88 12.46
N TYR A 328 -13.53 -8.81 12.26
CA TYR A 328 -14.95 -8.53 12.08
C TYR A 328 -15.81 -9.45 12.95
N SER A 329 -16.98 -8.98 13.38
CA SER A 329 -17.96 -9.80 14.09
C SER A 329 -19.02 -10.41 13.16
N TYR A 330 -19.16 -9.91 11.93
CA TYR A 330 -20.04 -10.44 10.90
C TYR A 330 -19.25 -10.81 9.65
N PHE A 331 -19.59 -11.94 9.05
CA PHE A 331 -19.07 -12.37 7.75
C PHE A 331 -20.22 -12.78 6.84
N GLU A 332 -20.15 -12.37 5.57
CA GLU A 332 -21.19 -12.66 4.58
C GLU A 332 -20.58 -13.17 3.27
N PHE A 333 -21.07 -14.32 2.84
CA PHE A 333 -20.96 -14.79 1.47
C PHE A 333 -22.03 -14.06 0.66
N SER A 334 -21.64 -12.97 0.02
CA SER A 334 -22.51 -12.04 -0.71
C SER A 334 -22.46 -12.30 -2.21
N ASP A 335 -23.44 -11.73 -2.93
CA ASP A 335 -23.50 -11.74 -4.39
C ASP A 335 -23.30 -13.14 -4.99
N LEU A 336 -23.81 -14.16 -4.29
CA LEU A 336 -23.69 -15.55 -4.69
C LEU A 336 -24.44 -15.76 -6.00
N ALA A 337 -23.86 -16.54 -6.90
CA ALA A 337 -24.50 -16.96 -8.14
C ALA A 337 -24.17 -18.43 -8.44
N SER A 338 -25.10 -19.13 -9.08
CA SER A 338 -24.95 -20.53 -9.52
C SER A 338 -25.74 -20.76 -10.82
N GLY A 339 -25.49 -21.89 -11.49
CA GLY A 339 -26.19 -22.27 -12.72
C GLY A 339 -27.59 -22.88 -12.50
N ALA A 340 -27.88 -23.32 -11.27
CA ALA A 340 -29.16 -23.86 -10.81
C ALA A 340 -29.44 -23.40 -9.38
N ASN A 341 -30.39 -24.01 -8.66
CA ASN A 341 -30.71 -23.68 -7.27
C ASN A 341 -29.44 -23.65 -6.38
N LEU A 342 -29.04 -22.45 -5.94
CA LEU A 342 -27.81 -22.18 -5.21
C LEU A 342 -27.77 -23.00 -3.92
N THR A 343 -26.68 -23.77 -3.79
CA THR A 343 -26.40 -24.66 -2.68
C THR A 343 -25.00 -24.38 -2.13
N MET A 344 -24.91 -24.13 -0.82
CA MET A 344 -23.65 -23.98 -0.09
C MET A 344 -23.53 -25.11 0.93
N SER A 345 -22.48 -25.93 0.83
CA SER A 345 -22.32 -27.14 1.64
C SER A 345 -20.98 -27.21 2.36
N ASP A 346 -21.04 -27.67 3.60
CA ASP A 346 -19.88 -28.04 4.43
C ASP A 346 -18.77 -26.98 4.45
N ILE A 347 -19.17 -25.75 4.78
CA ILE A 347 -18.29 -24.58 4.91
C ILE A 347 -17.50 -24.69 6.20
N GLU A 348 -16.18 -24.57 6.08
CA GLU A 348 -15.29 -24.35 7.21
C GLU A 348 -14.68 -22.96 7.10
N LEU A 349 -14.70 -22.16 8.17
CA LEU A 349 -13.93 -20.92 8.26
C LEU A 349 -12.63 -21.17 9.04
N TYR A 350 -11.52 -20.63 8.56
CA TYR A 350 -10.22 -20.73 9.20
C TYR A 350 -9.87 -19.39 9.83
N ARG A 351 -9.76 -19.40 11.16
CA ARG A 351 -9.27 -18.24 11.90
C ARG A 351 -7.79 -18.08 11.64
N ARG A 352 -7.37 -16.83 11.53
CA ARG A 352 -5.99 -16.43 11.42
C ARG A 352 -5.58 -15.80 12.74
N GLU A 353 -4.58 -16.37 13.39
CA GLU A 353 -4.01 -15.79 14.60
C GLU A 353 -2.93 -14.77 14.25
N LEU A 354 -2.95 -13.64 14.95
CA LEU A 354 -1.94 -12.59 14.89
C LEU A 354 -0.87 -12.91 15.93
N ASN A 355 0.22 -13.55 15.50
CA ASN A 355 1.34 -13.83 16.38
C ASN A 355 2.40 -12.74 16.25
N ASN A 356 2.89 -12.24 17.38
CA ASN A 356 4.09 -11.42 17.39
C ASN A 356 5.30 -12.36 17.38
N VAL A 357 5.99 -12.43 16.24
CA VAL A 357 7.19 -13.24 16.07
C VAL A 357 8.41 -12.35 16.16
N LEU A 358 9.30 -12.68 17.10
CA LEU A 358 10.60 -12.02 17.19
C LEU A 358 11.56 -12.67 16.20
N ILE A 359 11.96 -11.93 15.18
CA ILE A 359 12.91 -12.36 14.16
C ILE A 359 14.26 -11.73 14.45
N ARG A 360 15.30 -12.55 14.55
CA ARG A 360 16.68 -12.09 14.57
C ARG A 360 17.10 -11.71 13.15
N THR A 361 17.55 -10.48 12.95
CA THR A 361 18.04 -10.03 11.65
C THR A 361 19.45 -10.56 11.38
N PRO A 362 19.84 -10.73 10.10
CA PRO A 362 21.23 -11.02 9.74
C PRO A 362 22.19 -9.95 10.29
N ALA A 363 23.42 -10.37 10.62
CA ALA A 363 24.51 -9.49 11.02
C ALA A 363 25.63 -9.53 9.95
N PRO A 364 26.25 -8.40 9.59
CA PRO A 364 26.05 -7.04 10.12
C PRO A 364 24.71 -6.41 9.68
N ILE A 365 24.23 -5.39 10.43
CA ILE A 365 23.14 -4.55 9.92
C ILE A 365 23.72 -3.70 8.79
N GLU A 366 23.23 -3.95 7.60
CA GLU A 366 23.38 -3.07 6.46
C GLU A 366 22.08 -2.28 6.27
N GLU A 367 22.17 -1.14 5.59
CA GLU A 367 21.03 -0.25 5.34
C GLU A 367 19.83 -1.00 4.72
N LEU A 368 20.10 -1.91 3.78
CA LEU A 368 19.08 -2.77 3.16
C LEU A 368 18.40 -3.71 4.17
N ASN A 369 19.15 -4.25 5.14
CA ASN A 369 18.60 -5.10 6.20
C ASN A 369 17.72 -4.29 7.15
N TYR A 370 18.09 -3.05 7.45
CA TYR A 370 17.29 -2.15 8.27
C TYR A 370 15.98 -1.74 7.57
N ILE A 371 16.03 -1.41 6.28
CA ILE A 371 14.84 -1.10 5.48
C ILE A 371 13.91 -2.31 5.38
N LYS A 372 14.47 -3.51 5.16
CA LYS A 372 13.71 -4.74 4.96
C LYS A 372 13.09 -5.29 6.25
N TYR A 373 13.85 -5.31 7.35
CA TYR A 373 13.43 -5.97 8.59
C TYR A 373 13.01 -5.00 9.69
N GLY A 374 13.25 -3.70 9.58
CA GLY A 374 12.87 -2.75 10.62
C GLY A 374 11.35 -2.58 10.76
N MET A 375 10.89 -2.41 12.00
CA MET A 375 9.47 -2.24 12.33
C MET A 375 9.05 -0.77 12.17
N GLU A 376 7.88 -0.46 11.63
CA GLU A 376 7.41 0.94 11.50
C GLU A 376 6.99 1.55 12.84
N GLU A 377 6.59 0.70 13.78
CA GLU A 377 6.13 1.06 15.11
C GLU A 377 6.26 -0.18 16.02
N VAL A 378 6.53 0.04 17.30
CA VAL A 378 6.45 -1.01 18.32
C VAL A 378 5.11 -0.84 19.03
N LYS A 379 4.14 -1.72 18.72
CA LYS A 379 2.87 -1.74 19.44
C LYS A 379 3.02 -2.57 20.70
N PHE A 380 2.91 -1.91 21.84
CA PHE A 380 2.85 -2.60 23.12
C PHE A 380 1.40 -2.87 23.49
N GLU A 381 0.90 -4.02 23.07
CA GLU A 381 -0.43 -4.51 23.47
C GLU A 381 -0.33 -5.12 24.88
N ASN A 382 -1.36 -4.94 25.72
CA ASN A 382 -1.43 -5.45 27.10
C ASN A 382 -0.43 -4.86 28.12
N ILE A 383 0.06 -3.63 27.93
CA ILE A 383 0.75 -2.92 29.01
C ILE A 383 -0.26 -2.50 30.09
N ILE A 384 -0.13 -3.10 31.27
CA ILE A 384 -0.98 -2.80 32.43
C ILE A 384 -0.56 -1.47 33.09
N LYS A 385 0.73 -1.11 33.01
CA LYS A 385 1.27 0.10 33.61
C LYS A 385 2.57 0.51 32.92
N VAL A 386 2.69 1.80 32.59
CA VAL A 386 3.97 2.43 32.23
C VAL A 386 4.45 3.21 33.44
N ASN A 387 5.61 2.85 33.99
CA ASN A 387 6.24 3.64 35.03
C ASN A 387 7.15 4.69 34.36
N SER A 388 6.80 5.96 34.47
CA SER A 388 7.73 7.05 34.15
C SER A 388 8.74 7.15 35.28
N LEU A 389 9.97 6.70 35.05
CA LEU A 389 11.05 6.88 36.01
C LEU A 389 11.48 8.35 36.00
N ILE A 390 11.53 8.98 37.17
CA ILE A 390 12.15 10.29 37.32
C ILE A 390 13.65 10.09 37.11
N LYS A 391 14.31 11.00 36.38
CA LYS A 391 15.76 10.96 36.18
C LYS A 391 16.46 11.17 37.53
N GLU A 392 16.88 10.08 38.18
CA GLU A 392 17.54 10.14 39.50
C GLU A 392 19.06 10.37 39.42
N ASN A 393 19.64 10.45 38.22
CA ASN A 393 21.07 10.64 38.05
C ASN A 393 21.45 12.13 37.94
N THR A 394 22.07 12.66 38.99
CA THR A 394 23.05 13.75 38.87
C THR A 394 24.20 13.29 37.97
N GLU A 395 24.73 14.18 37.14
CA GLU A 395 25.85 13.93 36.23
C GLU A 395 26.93 13.06 36.87
N MET A 396 27.38 12.01 36.16
CA MET A 396 28.66 11.40 36.50
C MET A 396 29.73 12.43 36.14
N THR A 397 30.15 13.23 37.12
CA THR A 397 31.36 14.05 37.03
C THR A 397 32.49 13.17 36.49
N SER A 398 33.17 13.66 35.47
CA SER A 398 34.31 13.01 34.82
C SER A 398 35.25 12.34 35.82
N GLY A 399 35.47 11.02 35.66
CA GLY A 399 36.59 10.32 36.27
C GLY A 399 36.28 9.46 37.50
N LYS A 400 35.76 8.26 37.27
CA LYS A 400 36.15 7.10 38.10
C LYS A 400 37.18 6.30 37.31
N ILE A 401 38.45 6.50 37.63
CA ILE A 401 39.53 5.61 37.19
C ILE A 401 39.33 4.28 37.91
N PHE A 402 39.05 3.21 37.17
CA PHE A 402 39.15 1.86 37.70
C PHE A 402 40.64 1.52 37.86
N LYS A 403 41.18 1.69 39.07
CA LYS A 403 42.51 1.19 39.41
C LYS A 403 42.44 -0.31 39.66
N HIS A 404 43.17 -1.08 38.87
CA HIS A 404 43.49 -2.47 39.15
C HIS A 404 44.96 -2.55 39.61
N THR A 405 45.20 -2.98 40.84
CA THR A 405 46.56 -3.22 41.33
C THR A 405 47.06 -4.53 40.75
N ILE A 406 48.06 -4.46 39.86
CA ILE A 406 48.74 -5.63 39.34
C ILE A 406 49.83 -6.03 40.35
N ASP A 407 49.76 -7.25 40.87
CA ASP A 407 50.83 -7.84 41.68
C ASP A 407 52.04 -8.18 40.79
N MET A 408 53.04 -7.31 40.82
CA MET A 408 54.28 -7.44 40.06
C MET A 408 55.22 -8.52 40.62
N SER A 409 54.97 -9.06 41.83
CA SER A 409 55.80 -10.14 42.39
C SER A 409 55.74 -11.44 41.56
N LYS A 410 54.69 -11.59 40.73
CA LYS A 410 54.49 -12.74 39.84
C LYS A 410 54.92 -12.51 38.39
N ARG A 411 55.44 -11.33 38.05
CA ARG A 411 55.90 -11.00 36.70
C ARG A 411 57.24 -10.25 36.78
N ARG A 412 58.34 -11.00 36.63
CA ARG A 412 59.67 -10.40 36.44
C ARG A 412 59.65 -9.61 35.13
N VAL A 413 59.90 -8.31 35.21
CA VAL A 413 60.10 -7.45 34.04
C VAL A 413 61.50 -6.86 34.19
N ASP A 414 62.47 -7.39 33.43
CA ASP A 414 63.87 -7.02 33.59
C ASP A 414 64.24 -5.68 32.93
N LYS A 415 63.33 -5.06 32.13
CA LYS A 415 63.52 -3.70 31.61
C LYS A 415 62.22 -3.13 31.03
N ILE A 416 61.94 -1.85 31.32
CA ILE A 416 60.97 -1.04 30.57
C ILE A 416 61.76 0.11 29.94
N THR A 417 61.77 0.19 28.60
CA THR A 417 62.30 1.34 27.87
C THR A 417 61.10 2.14 27.36
N LEU A 418 60.97 3.39 27.78
CA LEU A 418 60.01 4.32 27.23
C LEU A 418 60.73 5.14 26.15
N GLY A 419 60.26 5.02 24.91
CA GLY A 419 60.67 5.85 23.78
C GLY A 419 59.71 7.00 23.56
#